data_AF-A0A3E0P4J7-F1
#
_entry.id   AF-A0A3E0P4J7-F1
#
_cell.length_a   1.000
_cell.length_b   1.000
_cell.length_c   1.000
_cell.angle_alpha   90.00
_cell.angle_beta   90.00
_cell.angle_gamma   90.00
#
_symmetry.space_group_name_H-M   'P 1'
#
loop_
_entity.id
_entity.type
_entity.pdbx_description
1 polymer ?
#
loop_
_entity_poly.entity_id
_entity_poly.type
_entity_poly.pdbx_seq_one_letter_code
_entity_poly.pdbx_strand_id
1 'polypeptide(L)'
;MRAMSTGAPTRSTDFEPRPGCRTAAQVALALVAFVVAAAQAANAQPENINPFLGPQYADWLVGAIGEIASEEERSAYLLLEADEEAAQFIEEFWQQPGQAAIRELYERRFAEAEKRFAEGVYAGGRSDRGTIFVLYGEPEMIEYEEFRDVRDPDVEVWRYPKKAEPGLDGERPQRTYRFVRVDDRIRRFERGDRFDPATQRRRQPDSLPTVPPFPGGSR
;
A
#
# COMPACT_ATOMS: atom_id res chain seq x y z
N MET A 1 70.71 -68.48 15.53
CA MET A 1 70.82 -67.06 15.96
C MET A 1 69.68 -66.27 15.32
N ARG A 2 68.70 -65.80 16.10
CA ARG A 2 67.75 -64.76 15.69
C ARG A 2 67.36 -63.97 16.94
N ALA A 3 67.43 -62.65 16.80
CA ALA A 3 67.45 -61.67 17.87
C ALA A 3 66.05 -61.21 18.29
N MET A 4 65.99 -60.78 19.56
CA MET A 4 65.35 -59.57 20.11
C MET A 4 63.97 -59.14 19.59
N SER A 5 63.02 -58.89 20.50
CA SER A 5 62.71 -57.50 20.90
C SER A 5 61.65 -57.44 22.01
N THR A 6 61.87 -56.52 22.93
CA THR A 6 61.17 -56.26 24.19
C THR A 6 59.99 -55.31 23.98
N GLY A 7 58.80 -55.64 24.50
CA GLY A 7 57.65 -54.74 24.56
C GLY A 7 57.47 -54.17 25.98
N ALA A 8 57.40 -52.85 26.10
CA ALA A 8 57.05 -52.14 27.33
C ALA A 8 55.56 -51.67 27.27
N PRO A 9 54.84 -51.59 28.40
CA PRO A 9 53.45 -51.12 28.42
C PRO A 9 53.36 -49.61 28.70
N THR A 10 52.55 -48.89 27.94
CA THR A 10 52.12 -47.52 28.23
C THR A 10 50.62 -47.48 28.55
N ARG A 11 50.33 -46.84 29.68
CA ARG A 11 49.02 -46.57 30.28
C ARG A 11 48.53 -45.20 29.80
N SER A 12 47.34 -45.10 29.21
CA SER A 12 46.58 -43.85 29.08
C SER A 12 45.10 -44.21 28.97
N THR A 13 44.36 -44.23 30.08
CA THR A 13 43.35 -43.19 30.40
C THR A 13 42.32 -43.04 29.29
N ASP A 14 41.30 -43.89 29.36
CA ASP A 14 39.99 -43.65 28.76
C ASP A 14 39.43 -42.32 29.25
N PHE A 15 39.13 -41.43 28.31
CA PHE A 15 38.40 -40.19 28.55
C PHE A 15 37.10 -40.30 27.76
N GLU A 16 36.05 -40.80 28.40
CA GLU A 16 34.69 -40.70 27.85
C GLU A 16 34.25 -39.22 27.84
N PRO A 17 33.84 -38.65 26.69
CA PRO A 17 33.17 -37.36 26.70
C PRO A 17 31.73 -37.51 27.19
N ARG A 18 31.40 -36.72 28.21
CA ARG A 18 30.04 -36.52 28.76
C ARG A 18 29.05 -35.99 27.70
N PRO A 19 27.74 -36.25 27.86
CA PRO A 19 26.71 -35.92 26.88
C PRO A 19 26.67 -34.42 26.54
N GLY A 20 26.75 -34.16 25.25
CA GLY A 20 26.78 -32.83 24.66
C GLY A 20 25.49 -32.04 24.87
N CYS A 21 25.69 -30.82 25.37
CA CYS A 21 24.86 -29.66 25.14
C CYS A 21 24.61 -29.52 23.62
N ARG A 22 23.42 -29.90 23.14
CA ARG A 22 22.95 -29.55 21.80
C ARG A 22 22.08 -28.30 21.92
N THR A 23 22.79 -27.19 21.97
CA THR A 23 22.34 -25.83 21.70
C THR A 23 21.43 -25.77 20.48
N ALA A 24 20.19 -25.29 20.66
CA ALA A 24 19.52 -24.22 19.93
C ALA A 24 19.76 -24.03 18.40
N ALA A 25 20.03 -25.09 17.65
CA ALA A 25 20.36 -25.02 16.22
C ALA A 25 19.22 -25.53 15.31
N GLN A 26 17.96 -25.35 15.72
CA GLN A 26 16.79 -25.59 14.85
C GLN A 26 15.82 -24.40 14.75
N VAL A 27 16.08 -23.28 15.42
CA VAL A 27 15.28 -22.04 15.30
C VAL A 27 15.93 -21.02 14.34
N ALA A 28 17.21 -21.19 14.01
CA ALA A 28 17.97 -20.22 13.22
C ALA A 28 17.89 -20.39 11.69
N LEU A 29 17.14 -21.38 11.17
CA LEU A 29 16.96 -21.57 9.72
C LEU A 29 15.54 -21.21 9.22
N ALA A 30 14.65 -20.76 10.09
CA ALA A 30 13.39 -20.12 9.69
C ALA A 30 13.53 -18.58 9.55
N LEU A 31 14.56 -17.99 10.16
CA LEU A 31 14.80 -16.53 10.13
C LEU A 31 15.67 -16.04 8.97
N VAL A 32 16.33 -16.94 8.21
CA VAL A 32 17.14 -16.54 7.05
C VAL A 32 16.36 -16.65 5.72
N ALA A 33 15.26 -17.40 5.68
CA ALA A 33 14.31 -17.35 4.57
C ALA A 33 13.41 -16.09 4.62
N PHE A 34 13.33 -15.42 5.78
CA PHE A 34 12.51 -14.22 5.99
C PHE A 34 13.18 -12.93 5.45
N VAL A 35 14.50 -12.94 5.20
CA VAL A 35 15.24 -11.72 4.80
C VAL A 35 15.32 -11.52 3.27
N VAL A 36 14.98 -12.52 2.46
CA VAL A 36 15.12 -12.41 0.98
C VAL A 36 13.80 -12.08 0.25
N ALA A 37 12.64 -12.19 0.91
CA ALA A 37 11.34 -11.91 0.29
C ALA A 37 10.94 -10.42 0.28
N ALA A 38 11.53 -9.59 1.16
CA ALA A 38 11.11 -8.19 1.34
C ALA A 38 11.58 -7.22 0.23
N ALA A 39 12.40 -7.67 -0.72
CA ALA A 39 13.05 -6.78 -1.69
C ALA A 39 12.31 -6.60 -3.03
N GLN A 40 11.17 -7.28 -3.26
CA GLN A 40 10.51 -7.28 -4.59
C GLN A 40 9.12 -6.62 -4.66
N ALA A 41 8.64 -5.96 -3.60
CA ALA A 41 7.30 -5.33 -3.61
C ALA A 41 7.29 -3.83 -3.96
N ALA A 42 8.39 -3.27 -4.47
CA ALA A 42 8.46 -1.86 -4.85
C ALA A 42 8.05 -1.64 -6.32
N ASN A 43 6.74 -1.66 -6.62
CA ASN A 43 6.02 -0.94 -7.69
C ASN A 43 4.85 -1.74 -8.25
N ALA A 44 3.63 -1.47 -7.76
CA ALA A 44 2.39 -1.25 -8.52
C ALA A 44 1.19 -1.53 -7.61
N GLN A 45 0.38 -0.51 -7.30
CA GLN A 45 -0.95 -0.64 -6.67
C GLN A 45 -1.82 -1.62 -7.43
N PRO A 46 -1.96 -2.85 -6.87
CA PRO A 46 -3.07 -3.21 -5.99
C PRO A 46 -2.63 -3.84 -4.64
N GLU A 47 -1.98 -3.08 -3.74
CA GLU A 47 -1.46 -3.66 -2.47
C GLU A 47 -2.46 -3.81 -1.30
N ASN A 48 -3.64 -3.17 -1.30
CA ASN A 48 -4.53 -3.16 -0.13
C ASN A 48 -5.82 -3.99 -0.29
N ILE A 49 -5.82 -4.95 -1.22
CA ILE A 49 -6.96 -5.87 -1.41
C ILE A 49 -6.50 -7.29 -1.06
N ASN A 50 -7.20 -7.94 -0.12
CA ASN A 50 -7.00 -9.34 0.19
C ASN A 50 -8.03 -10.19 -0.58
N PRO A 51 -7.61 -10.97 -1.60
CA PRO A 51 -8.52 -11.73 -2.45
C PRO A 51 -9.04 -13.03 -1.81
N PHE A 52 -8.48 -13.45 -0.67
CA PHE A 52 -8.88 -14.68 0.03
C PHE A 52 -10.09 -14.46 0.95
N LEU A 53 -10.37 -13.20 1.30
CA LEU A 53 -11.46 -12.82 2.18
C LEU A 53 -12.75 -12.52 1.40
N GLY A 54 -13.88 -12.58 2.10
CA GLY A 54 -15.19 -12.22 1.59
C GLY A 54 -15.31 -10.73 1.23
N PRO A 55 -16.34 -10.35 0.45
CA PRO A 55 -16.48 -8.98 -0.08
C PRO A 55 -16.54 -7.86 0.98
N GLN A 56 -16.89 -8.21 2.22
CA GLN A 56 -16.96 -7.25 3.33
C GLN A 56 -15.60 -6.89 3.93
N TYR A 57 -14.59 -7.76 3.74
CA TYR A 57 -13.25 -7.63 4.32
C TYR A 57 -12.17 -7.46 3.25
N ALA A 58 -12.39 -7.97 2.04
CA ALA A 58 -11.41 -7.96 0.96
C ALA A 58 -10.81 -6.57 0.68
N ASP A 59 -11.60 -5.50 0.81
CA ASP A 59 -11.18 -4.12 0.56
C ASP A 59 -11.09 -3.26 1.83
N TRP A 60 -11.02 -3.87 3.02
CA TRP A 60 -11.01 -3.12 4.28
C TRP A 60 -9.82 -2.18 4.42
N LEU A 61 -8.63 -2.57 3.93
CA LEU A 61 -7.43 -1.73 3.89
C LEU A 61 -7.49 -0.64 2.80
N VAL A 62 -8.47 -0.67 1.89
CA VAL A 62 -8.56 0.34 0.83
C VAL A 62 -9.01 1.67 1.41
N GLY A 63 -8.23 2.70 1.12
CA GLY A 63 -8.46 4.07 1.53
C GLY A 63 -7.77 4.42 2.84
N ALA A 64 -8.44 5.17 3.72
CA ALA A 64 -7.80 5.76 4.90
C ALA A 64 -7.29 4.72 5.92
N ILE A 65 -7.92 3.55 6.04
CA ILE A 65 -7.42 2.49 6.94
C ILE A 65 -6.01 2.06 6.54
N GLY A 66 -5.75 1.89 5.25
CA GLY A 66 -4.42 1.53 4.76
C GLY A 66 -3.36 2.61 4.98
N GLU A 67 -3.74 3.85 5.30
CA GLU A 67 -2.79 4.92 5.65
C GLU A 67 -2.64 5.07 7.17
N ILE A 68 -3.65 4.67 7.94
CA ILE A 68 -3.63 4.66 9.42
C ILE A 68 -2.89 3.43 9.96
N ALA A 69 -3.08 2.27 9.33
CA ALA A 69 -2.46 1.01 9.74
C ALA A 69 -0.95 1.01 9.48
N SER A 70 -0.18 0.38 10.37
CA SER A 70 1.26 0.21 10.17
C SER A 70 1.57 -0.73 9.00
N GLU A 71 2.81 -0.71 8.50
CA GLU A 71 3.27 -1.65 7.47
C GLU A 71 3.10 -3.11 7.93
N GLU A 72 3.41 -3.39 9.19
CA GLU A 72 3.28 -4.72 9.80
C GLU A 72 1.82 -5.15 9.91
N GLU A 73 0.93 -4.25 10.33
CA GLU A 73 -0.52 -4.52 10.42
C GLU A 73 -1.13 -4.79 9.04
N ARG A 74 -0.77 -3.99 8.04
CA ARG A 74 -1.20 -4.20 6.66
C ARG A 74 -0.74 -5.56 6.15
N SER A 75 0.55 -5.85 6.32
CA SER A 75 1.13 -7.13 5.92
C SER A 75 0.45 -8.31 6.61
N ALA A 76 0.16 -8.19 7.92
CA ALA A 76 -0.54 -9.23 8.67
C ALA A 76 -1.98 -9.44 8.16
N TYR A 77 -2.71 -8.36 7.89
CA TYR A 77 -4.09 -8.44 7.37
C TYR A 77 -4.17 -9.06 5.97
N LEU A 78 -3.20 -8.76 5.11
CA LEU A 78 -3.13 -9.32 3.75
C LEU A 78 -2.78 -10.81 3.73
N LEU A 79 -2.25 -11.36 4.83
CA LEU A 79 -1.95 -12.79 4.97
C LEU A 79 -3.12 -13.60 5.54
N LEU A 80 -4.21 -12.95 5.98
CA LEU A 80 -5.38 -13.65 6.51
C LEU A 80 -6.10 -14.42 5.40
N GLU A 81 -6.56 -15.63 5.72
CA GLU A 81 -7.26 -16.52 4.77
C GLU A 81 -8.72 -16.76 5.16
N ALA A 82 -9.15 -16.30 6.34
CA ALA A 82 -10.50 -16.52 6.86
C ALA A 82 -11.18 -15.22 7.32
N ASP A 83 -12.49 -15.12 7.05
CA ASP A 83 -13.33 -13.98 7.39
C ASP A 83 -13.46 -13.78 8.91
N GLU A 84 -13.49 -14.87 9.69
CA GLU A 84 -13.52 -14.82 11.14
C GLU A 84 -12.23 -14.21 11.72
N GLU A 85 -11.07 -14.55 11.14
CA GLU A 85 -9.78 -13.97 11.53
C GLU A 85 -9.73 -12.49 11.18
N ALA A 86 -10.25 -12.10 10.01
CA ALA A 86 -10.36 -10.71 9.60
C ALA A 86 -11.27 -9.90 10.53
N ALA A 87 -12.42 -10.45 10.93
CA ALA A 87 -13.32 -9.81 11.87
C ALA A 87 -12.66 -9.55 13.23
N GLN A 88 -11.95 -10.56 13.76
CA GLN A 88 -11.22 -10.45 15.02
C GLN A 88 -10.07 -9.42 14.90
N PHE A 89 -9.31 -9.44 13.81
CA PHE A 89 -8.24 -8.48 13.56
C PHE A 89 -8.76 -7.04 13.58
N ILE A 90 -9.88 -6.78 12.90
CA ILE A 90 -10.47 -5.43 12.83
C ILE A 90 -10.92 -4.95 14.23
N GLU A 91 -11.49 -5.84 15.03
CA GLU A 91 -11.84 -5.51 16.41
C GLU A 91 -10.60 -5.17 17.23
N GLU A 92 -9.56 -5.99 17.17
CA GLU A 92 -8.30 -5.79 17.89
C GLU A 92 -7.59 -4.51 17.46
N PHE A 93 -7.53 -4.23 16.15
CA PHE A 93 -7.02 -2.98 15.58
C PHE A 93 -7.64 -1.77 16.30
N TRP A 94 -8.97 -1.68 16.31
CA TRP A 94 -9.66 -0.56 16.94
C TRP A 94 -9.61 -0.51 18.47
N GLN A 95 -9.17 -1.58 19.14
CA GLN A 95 -8.93 -1.58 20.59
C GLN A 95 -7.52 -1.09 20.94
N GLN A 96 -6.59 -1.00 19.98
CA GLN A 96 -5.24 -0.55 20.26
C GLN A 96 -5.22 0.90 20.77
N PRO A 97 -4.42 1.20 21.82
CA PRO A 97 -4.20 2.57 22.26
C PRO A 97 -3.70 3.45 21.11
N GLY A 98 -4.27 4.64 20.95
CA GLY A 98 -4.02 5.51 19.78
C GLY A 98 -5.11 5.35 18.73
N GLN A 99 -5.28 4.16 18.16
CA GLN A 99 -6.34 3.90 17.16
C GLN A 99 -7.73 4.03 17.77
N ALA A 100 -7.92 3.52 18.99
CA ALA A 100 -9.15 3.69 19.76
C ALA A 100 -9.51 5.19 19.96
N ALA A 101 -8.52 6.07 20.07
CA ALA A 101 -8.74 7.50 20.31
C ALA A 101 -9.21 8.25 19.04
N ILE A 102 -8.88 7.74 17.85
CA ILE A 102 -9.26 8.36 16.57
C ILE A 102 -10.51 7.73 15.93
N ARG A 103 -10.96 6.57 16.43
CA ARG A 103 -12.05 5.77 15.84
C ARG A 103 -13.33 6.56 15.60
N GLU A 104 -13.84 7.29 16.59
CA GLU A 104 -15.09 8.05 16.45
C GLU A 104 -14.97 9.13 15.35
N LEU A 105 -13.82 9.79 15.28
CA LEU A 105 -13.57 10.80 14.24
C LEU A 105 -13.43 10.15 12.86
N TYR A 106 -12.77 9.00 12.76
CA TYR A 106 -12.71 8.20 11.55
C TYR A 106 -14.11 7.82 11.07
N GLU A 107 -14.93 7.18 11.91
CA GLU A 107 -16.27 6.71 11.56
C GLU A 107 -17.17 7.85 11.08
N ARG A 108 -17.12 9.00 11.76
CA ARG A 108 -17.85 10.21 11.37
C ARG A 108 -17.43 10.71 9.99
N ARG A 109 -16.12 10.87 9.75
CA ARG A 109 -15.63 11.38 8.46
C ARG A 109 -15.84 10.38 7.33
N PHE A 110 -15.72 9.09 7.61
CA PHE A 110 -15.96 8.03 6.64
C PHE A 110 -17.42 8.05 6.18
N ALA A 111 -18.37 8.15 7.10
CA ALA A 111 -19.79 8.25 6.76
C ALA A 111 -20.15 9.52 5.97
N GLU A 112 -19.40 10.60 6.16
CA GLU A 112 -19.56 11.84 5.38
C GLU A 112 -18.93 11.70 3.97
N ALA A 113 -17.73 11.13 3.90
CA ALA A 113 -17.04 10.84 2.65
C ALA A 113 -17.85 9.89 1.75
N GLU A 114 -18.50 8.89 2.35
CA GLU A 114 -19.38 7.95 1.65
C GLU A 114 -20.51 8.67 0.92
N LYS A 115 -21.06 9.73 1.50
CA LYS A 115 -22.15 10.52 0.90
C LYS A 115 -21.66 11.49 -0.17
N ARG A 116 -20.45 12.02 -0.01
CA ARG A 116 -19.93 13.12 -0.83
C ARG A 116 -19.12 12.66 -2.03
N PHE A 117 -18.39 11.56 -1.89
CA PHE A 117 -17.37 11.13 -2.86
C PHE A 117 -17.69 9.76 -3.47
N ALA A 118 -18.92 9.27 -3.31
CA ALA A 118 -19.37 8.07 -4.02
C ALA A 118 -19.30 8.31 -5.55
N GLU A 119 -18.70 7.35 -6.26
CA GLU A 119 -18.45 7.43 -7.69
C GLU A 119 -19.04 6.19 -8.36
N GLY A 120 -20.23 6.32 -8.92
CA GLY A 120 -20.93 5.18 -9.53
C GLY A 120 -21.17 4.05 -8.53
N VAL A 121 -20.50 2.91 -8.73
CA VAL A 121 -20.59 1.72 -7.85
C VAL A 121 -19.55 1.72 -6.72
N TYR A 122 -18.64 2.70 -6.67
CA TYR A 122 -17.53 2.73 -5.73
C TYR A 122 -17.86 3.51 -4.46
N ALA A 123 -17.50 2.92 -3.32
CA ALA A 123 -17.70 3.50 -2.00
C ALA A 123 -16.95 4.82 -1.85
N GLY A 124 -17.65 5.87 -1.44
CA GLY A 124 -17.10 7.22 -1.38
C GLY A 124 -15.99 7.37 -0.36
N GLY A 125 -16.11 6.71 0.80
CA GLY A 125 -15.09 6.73 1.87
C GLY A 125 -13.79 6.02 1.50
N ARG A 126 -13.82 5.15 0.48
CA ARG A 126 -12.67 4.41 -0.03
C ARG A 126 -12.11 4.98 -1.35
N SER A 127 -12.73 6.04 -1.88
CA SER A 127 -12.21 6.75 -3.05
C SER A 127 -10.94 7.52 -2.73
N ASP A 128 -10.21 7.96 -3.74
CA ASP A 128 -8.99 8.77 -3.54
C ASP A 128 -9.32 10.10 -2.82
N ARG A 129 -10.46 10.72 -3.14
CA ARG A 129 -10.93 11.95 -2.46
C ARG A 129 -11.41 11.66 -1.05
N GLY A 130 -12.19 10.60 -0.87
CA GLY A 130 -12.68 10.16 0.44
C GLY A 130 -11.53 9.84 1.40
N THR A 131 -10.49 9.19 0.90
CA THR A 131 -9.28 8.88 1.68
C THR A 131 -8.65 10.13 2.26
N ILE A 132 -8.35 11.12 1.41
CA ILE A 132 -7.76 12.41 1.84
C ILE A 132 -8.69 13.13 2.82
N PHE A 133 -10.00 13.15 2.54
CA PHE A 133 -10.99 13.76 3.41
C PHE A 133 -11.08 13.09 4.79
N VAL A 134 -11.06 11.76 4.85
CA VAL A 134 -11.13 11.03 6.11
C VAL A 134 -9.89 11.31 6.97
N LEU A 135 -8.71 11.30 6.36
CA LEU A 135 -7.46 11.57 7.07
C LEU A 135 -7.39 13.02 7.60
N TYR A 136 -7.69 14.00 6.75
CA TYR A 136 -7.36 15.41 7.05
C TYR A 136 -8.57 16.33 7.23
N GLY A 137 -9.78 15.88 6.90
CA GLY A 137 -10.99 16.67 6.93
C GLY A 137 -11.16 17.56 5.69
N GLU A 138 -12.00 18.59 5.80
CA GLU A 138 -12.24 19.56 4.73
C GLU A 138 -10.94 20.30 4.33
N PRO A 139 -10.66 20.44 3.03
CA PRO A 139 -9.61 21.35 2.57
C PRO A 139 -10.00 22.81 2.84
N GLU A 140 -8.99 23.68 2.96
CA GLU A 140 -9.19 25.13 3.06
C GLU A 140 -9.78 25.70 1.77
N MET A 141 -9.42 25.09 0.63
CA MET A 141 -9.83 25.57 -0.68
C MET A 141 -9.87 24.41 -1.69
N ILE A 142 -10.89 24.43 -2.54
CA ILE A 142 -11.02 23.56 -3.71
C ILE A 142 -11.01 24.46 -4.94
N GLU A 143 -10.06 24.24 -5.84
CA GLU A 143 -9.91 24.94 -7.12
C GLU A 143 -9.91 23.92 -8.27
N TYR A 144 -10.04 24.42 -9.49
CA TYR A 144 -9.85 23.61 -10.70
C TYR A 144 -8.70 24.20 -11.51
N GLU A 145 -7.76 23.38 -11.99
CA GLU A 145 -6.69 23.88 -12.86
C GLU A 145 -7.28 24.27 -14.22
N GLU A 146 -6.85 25.42 -14.74
CA GLU A 146 -7.23 25.85 -16.09
C GLU A 146 -6.61 24.92 -17.13
N PHE A 147 -7.42 24.55 -18.13
CA PHE A 147 -6.97 23.73 -19.26
C PHE A 147 -5.81 24.40 -20.00
N ARG A 148 -4.74 23.64 -20.24
CA ARG A 148 -3.66 24.08 -21.15
C ARG A 148 -3.92 23.63 -22.59
N ASP A 149 -4.58 22.49 -22.75
CA ASP A 149 -5.06 21.93 -24.01
C ASP A 149 -6.55 21.57 -23.85
N VAL A 150 -7.35 21.75 -24.90
CA VAL A 150 -8.80 21.46 -24.88
C VAL A 150 -9.11 19.98 -24.57
N ARG A 151 -8.15 19.09 -24.84
CA ARG A 151 -8.26 17.66 -24.55
C ARG A 151 -7.88 17.30 -23.11
N ASP A 152 -7.33 18.25 -22.35
CA ASP A 152 -6.97 17.98 -20.96
C ASP A 152 -8.24 17.71 -20.14
N PRO A 153 -8.24 16.67 -19.30
CA PRO A 153 -9.34 16.46 -18.36
C PRO A 153 -9.36 17.56 -17.30
N ASP A 154 -10.51 17.76 -16.67
CA ASP A 154 -10.65 18.60 -15.49
C ASP A 154 -9.75 18.08 -14.36
N VAL A 155 -8.97 18.99 -13.77
CA VAL A 155 -8.14 18.70 -12.59
C VAL A 155 -8.68 19.48 -11.39
N GLU A 156 -9.21 18.75 -10.41
CA GLU A 156 -9.62 19.28 -9.12
C GLU A 156 -8.41 19.35 -8.18
N VAL A 157 -8.24 20.48 -7.49
CA VAL A 157 -7.09 20.78 -6.64
C VAL A 157 -7.56 21.13 -5.25
N TRP A 158 -7.20 20.31 -4.28
CA TRP A 158 -7.48 20.57 -2.86
C TRP A 158 -6.26 21.18 -2.20
N ARG A 159 -6.45 22.27 -1.47
CA ARG A 159 -5.41 22.94 -0.71
C ARG A 159 -5.66 22.84 0.78
N TYR A 160 -4.63 22.45 1.51
CA TYR A 160 -4.60 22.45 2.97
C TYR A 160 -3.65 23.53 3.48
N PRO A 161 -3.92 24.07 4.69
CA PRO A 161 -3.11 25.14 5.24
C PRO A 161 -1.68 24.67 5.48
N LYS A 162 -0.71 25.57 5.31
CA LYS A 162 0.73 25.25 5.48
C LYS A 162 1.06 24.71 6.89
N LYS A 163 0.26 25.10 7.89
CA LYS A 163 0.40 24.67 9.29
C LYS A 163 -0.82 23.86 9.72
N ALA A 164 -1.27 22.93 8.88
CA ALA A 164 -2.28 21.97 9.26
C ALA A 164 -1.79 21.10 10.42
N GLU A 165 -2.73 20.74 11.30
CA GLU A 165 -2.49 19.70 12.31
C GLU A 165 -2.35 18.33 11.64
N PRO A 166 -1.67 17.37 12.29
CA PRO A 166 -1.62 16.00 11.82
C PRO A 166 -3.02 15.39 11.63
N GLY A 167 -3.14 14.53 10.62
CA GLY A 167 -4.33 13.74 10.32
C GLY A 167 -4.47 12.51 11.20
N LEU A 168 -5.41 11.65 10.83
CA LEU A 168 -5.65 10.38 11.52
C LEU A 168 -4.50 9.38 11.36
N ASP A 169 -3.69 9.55 10.31
CA ASP A 169 -2.44 8.84 10.02
C ASP A 169 -1.25 9.35 10.85
N GLY A 170 -1.42 10.41 11.65
CA GLY A 170 -0.34 11.03 12.42
C GLY A 170 0.58 11.93 11.60
N GLU A 171 0.36 12.06 10.30
CA GLU A 171 1.14 12.89 9.38
C GLU A 171 0.42 14.18 9.02
N ARG A 172 1.16 15.20 8.59
CA ARG A 172 0.55 16.46 8.12
C ARG A 172 0.12 16.32 6.66
N PRO A 173 -1.06 16.88 6.28
CA PRO A 173 -1.45 16.87 4.88
C PRO A 173 -0.43 17.61 4.01
N GLN A 174 -0.26 17.13 2.78
CA GLN A 174 0.41 17.91 1.76
C GLN A 174 -0.34 19.23 1.54
N ARG A 175 0.40 20.27 1.13
CA ARG A 175 -0.21 21.57 0.79
C ARG A 175 -1.22 21.48 -0.35
N THR A 176 -1.09 20.48 -1.20
CA THR A 176 -1.92 20.34 -2.39
C THR A 176 -2.08 18.88 -2.78
N TYR A 177 -3.32 18.45 -2.95
CA TYR A 177 -3.68 17.20 -3.60
C TYR A 177 -4.34 17.51 -4.94
N ARG A 178 -4.07 16.69 -5.96
CA ARG A 178 -4.67 16.82 -7.29
C ARG A 178 -5.43 15.57 -7.64
N PHE A 179 -6.58 15.78 -8.25
CA PHE A 179 -7.49 14.75 -8.65
C PHE A 179 -7.88 14.97 -10.10
N VAL A 180 -7.88 13.90 -10.88
CA VAL A 180 -8.27 13.92 -12.29
C VAL A 180 -9.34 12.87 -12.52
N ARG A 181 -10.35 13.20 -13.33
CA ARG A 181 -11.33 12.21 -13.76
C ARG A 181 -10.73 11.36 -14.88
N VAL A 182 -10.63 10.05 -14.64
CA VAL A 182 -10.21 9.05 -15.61
C VAL A 182 -11.35 8.06 -15.76
N ASP A 183 -11.95 8.02 -16.95
CA ASP A 183 -13.15 7.25 -17.24
C ASP A 183 -14.31 7.59 -16.28
N ASP A 184 -14.74 6.64 -15.45
CA ASP A 184 -15.82 6.77 -14.47
C ASP A 184 -15.33 7.07 -13.05
N ARG A 185 -14.01 7.19 -12.82
CA ARG A 185 -13.42 7.39 -11.49
C ARG A 185 -12.57 8.64 -11.39
N ILE A 186 -12.47 9.18 -10.20
CA ILE A 186 -11.52 10.23 -9.85
C ILE A 186 -10.28 9.58 -9.26
N ARG A 187 -9.12 9.96 -9.79
CA ARG A 187 -7.82 9.46 -9.37
C ARG A 187 -6.96 10.58 -8.81
N ARG A 188 -6.36 10.36 -7.64
CA ARG A 188 -5.29 11.20 -7.13
C ARG A 188 -4.05 10.97 -8.00
N PHE A 189 -3.33 12.05 -8.31
CA PHE A 189 -2.07 11.96 -9.03
C PHE A 189 -1.06 12.99 -8.54
N GLU A 190 0.21 12.70 -8.79
CA GLU A 190 1.32 13.63 -8.61
C GLU A 190 1.89 14.05 -9.97
N ARG A 191 2.60 15.18 -10.02
CA ARG A 191 3.21 15.63 -11.29
C ARG A 191 4.23 14.60 -11.77
N GLY A 192 4.14 14.25 -13.04
CA GLY A 192 4.97 13.22 -13.67
C GLY A 192 4.41 11.79 -13.55
N ASP A 193 3.36 11.56 -12.76
CA ASP A 193 2.68 10.26 -12.71
C ASP A 193 1.96 9.95 -14.03
N ARG A 194 1.61 8.68 -14.25
CA ARG A 194 0.88 8.20 -15.44
C ARG A 194 -0.51 8.83 -15.61
N PHE A 195 -1.10 9.31 -14.52
CA PHE A 195 -2.39 10.00 -14.52
C PHE A 195 -2.24 11.53 -14.67
N ASP A 196 -1.02 12.08 -14.63
CA ASP A 196 -0.80 13.50 -14.90
C ASP A 196 -1.16 13.81 -16.37
N PRO A 197 -2.11 14.74 -16.63
CA PRO A 197 -2.47 15.14 -17.98
C PRO A 197 -1.26 15.53 -18.85
N ALA A 198 -0.26 16.20 -18.27
CA ALA A 198 0.94 16.59 -19.00
C ALA A 198 1.80 15.38 -19.42
N THR A 199 1.83 14.33 -18.60
CA THR A 199 2.51 13.07 -18.92
C THR A 199 1.76 12.30 -19.99
N GLN A 200 0.42 12.23 -19.89
CA GLN A 200 -0.42 11.53 -20.86
C GLN A 200 -0.30 12.12 -22.27
N ARG A 201 -0.33 13.46 -22.39
CA ARG A 201 -0.10 14.15 -23.68
C ARG A 201 1.21 13.73 -24.35
N ARG A 202 2.30 13.65 -23.59
CA ARG A 202 3.62 13.27 -24.13
C ARG A 202 3.64 11.83 -24.65
N ARG A 203 2.83 10.95 -24.05
CA ARG A 203 2.73 9.54 -24.46
C ARG A 203 1.81 9.33 -25.67
N GLN A 204 0.89 10.25 -25.91
CA GLN A 204 -0.05 10.20 -27.03
C GLN A 204 0.17 11.41 -27.96
N PRO A 205 1.32 11.48 -28.66
CA PRO A 205 1.56 12.56 -29.61
C PRO A 205 0.57 12.40 -30.77
N ASP A 206 -0.31 13.39 -30.92
CA ASP A 206 -1.26 13.62 -32.01
C ASP A 206 -1.40 12.47 -33.02
N SER A 207 -2.34 11.56 -32.75
CA SER A 207 -3.00 10.84 -33.84
C SER A 207 -3.89 11.86 -34.56
N LEU A 208 -3.32 12.69 -35.44
CA LEU A 208 -4.13 13.38 -36.43
C LEU A 208 -4.89 12.29 -37.20
N PRO A 209 -6.21 12.41 -37.42
CA PRO A 209 -6.83 11.57 -38.42
C PRO A 209 -6.06 11.81 -39.72
N THR A 210 -5.39 10.78 -40.24
CA THR A 210 -4.81 10.84 -41.57
C THR A 210 -5.98 11.11 -42.50
N VAL A 211 -6.17 12.36 -42.92
CA VAL A 211 -7.09 12.69 -44.00
C VAL A 211 -6.53 11.92 -45.19
N PRO A 212 -7.24 10.90 -45.71
CA PRO A 212 -6.75 10.20 -46.88
C PRO A 212 -6.57 11.24 -48.00
N PRO A 213 -5.50 11.15 -48.82
CA PRO A 213 -5.32 12.08 -49.91
C PRO A 213 -6.61 12.09 -50.75
N PHE A 214 -7.16 13.29 -50.96
CA PHE A 214 -8.34 13.48 -51.81
C PHE A 214 -8.10 12.73 -53.12
N PRO A 215 -9.01 11.82 -53.55
CA PRO A 215 -8.86 11.16 -54.82
C PRO A 215 -8.84 12.25 -55.90
N GLY A 216 -7.68 12.41 -56.54
CA GLY A 216 -7.48 13.36 -57.60
C GLY A 216 -8.53 13.13 -58.68
N GLY A 217 -9.39 14.13 -58.88
CA GLY A 217 -10.33 14.15 -59.99
C GLY A 217 -9.55 14.11 -61.29
N SER A 218 -9.60 12.97 -61.97
CA SER A 218 -9.16 12.85 -63.35
C SER A 218 -10.16 13.59 -64.23
N ARG A 219 -9.70 14.65 -64.91
CA ARG A 219 -10.40 15.21 -66.07
C ARG A 219 -10.10 14.38 -67.30
#